data_AF-A0A523B9A9-F1
#
_entry.id   AF-A0A523B9A9-F1
#
_cell.length_a   1.000
_cell.length_b   1.000
_cell.length_c   1.000
_cell.angle_alpha   90.00
_cell.angle_beta   90.00
_cell.angle_gamma   90.00
#
_symmetry.space_group_name_H-M   'P 1'
#
loop_
_entity.id
_entity.type
_entity.pdbx_description
1 polymer ?
#
loop_
_entity_poly.entity_id
_entity_poly.type
_entity_poly.pdbx_seq_one_letter_code
_entity_poly.pdbx_strand_id
1 'polypeptide(L)'
;MQRLDDTMKLALRNNICYLATCSKDGVPNVVPMGLVEVLDDSTIAVVDVLMNKTRKNLAENDNVALAVTDVNRLVGYQFKGKASVVSAGEIMAWAGEFSERKHEKRREHLISRLRSETDLERISKIKKDG
;
A
#
# COMPACT_ATOMS: atom_id res chain seq x y z
N MET A 1 18.43 4.66 -15.75
CA MET A 1 17.23 4.21 -15.01
C MET A 1 17.33 4.79 -13.60
N GLN A 2 16.32 5.52 -13.12
CA GLN A 2 16.37 6.14 -11.80
C GLN A 2 16.15 5.07 -10.72
N ARG A 3 17.07 4.97 -9.76
CA ARG A 3 16.99 4.07 -8.60
C ARG A 3 16.25 4.77 -7.46
N LEU A 4 15.56 3.99 -6.62
CA LEU A 4 14.93 4.49 -5.41
C LEU A 4 16.00 4.95 -4.41
N ASP A 5 15.95 6.21 -4.01
CA ASP A 5 16.75 6.72 -2.90
C ASP A 5 16.08 6.44 -1.54
N ASP A 6 16.79 6.76 -0.46
CA ASP A 6 16.31 6.47 0.90
C ASP A 6 15.07 7.29 1.29
N THR A 7 14.92 8.51 0.77
CA THR A 7 13.74 9.34 1.04
C THR A 7 12.50 8.80 0.36
N MET A 8 12.64 8.31 -0.88
CA MET A 8 11.58 7.61 -1.62
C MET A 8 11.17 6.31 -0.92
N LYS A 9 12.15 5.49 -0.51
CA LYS A 9 11.91 4.24 0.22
C LYS A 9 11.16 4.49 1.52
N LEU A 10 11.54 5.54 2.25
CA LEU A 10 10.91 5.91 3.51
C LEU A 10 9.46 6.39 3.31
N ALA A 11 9.21 7.17 2.26
CA ALA A 11 7.86 7.61 1.92
C ALA A 11 6.94 6.42 1.61
N LEU A 12 7.40 5.48 0.79
CA LEU A 12 6.66 4.25 0.43
C LEU A 12 6.29 3.39 1.64
N ARG A 13 7.22 3.21 2.59
CA ARG A 13 7.03 2.32 3.75
C ARG A 13 6.07 2.86 4.80
N ASN A 14 6.01 4.18 4.95
CA ASN A 14 5.38 4.83 6.11
C ASN A 14 4.07 5.54 5.80
N ASN A 15 3.68 5.62 4.52
CA ASN A 15 2.49 6.34 4.11
C ASN A 15 1.56 5.43 3.30
N ILE A 16 0.31 5.86 3.16
CA ILE A 16 -0.61 5.22 2.20
C ILE A 16 -0.15 5.60 0.80
N CYS A 17 0.09 4.59 -0.01
CA CYS A 17 0.39 4.72 -1.42
C CYS A 17 -0.89 4.54 -2.24
N TYR A 18 -0.93 5.10 -3.45
CA TYR A 18 -2.07 5.02 -4.35
C TYR A 18 -1.62 4.37 -5.65
N LEU A 19 -2.07 3.14 -5.89
CA LEU A 19 -1.75 2.40 -7.11
C LEU A 19 -2.81 2.68 -8.17
N ALA A 20 -2.41 3.33 -9.25
CA ALA A 20 -3.20 3.56 -10.43
C ALA A 20 -2.90 2.51 -11.50
N THR A 21 -3.97 2.02 -12.13
CA THR A 21 -3.97 1.07 -13.26
C THR A 21 -5.05 1.50 -14.25
N CYS A 22 -5.03 0.98 -15.47
CA CYS A 22 -6.14 1.16 -16.40
C CYS A 22 -6.41 -0.10 -17.23
N SER A 23 -7.62 -0.24 -17.74
CA SER A 23 -7.93 -1.26 -18.73
C SER A 23 -7.15 -1.02 -20.03
N LYS A 24 -7.21 -1.98 -20.96
CA LYS A 24 -6.67 -1.82 -22.33
C LYS A 24 -7.31 -0.64 -23.08
N ASP A 25 -8.57 -0.33 -22.78
CA ASP A 25 -9.33 0.77 -23.37
C ASP A 25 -9.11 2.11 -22.62
N GLY A 26 -8.19 2.13 -21.65
CA GLY A 26 -7.83 3.34 -20.91
C GLY A 26 -8.78 3.72 -19.76
N VAL A 27 -9.71 2.84 -19.35
CA VAL A 27 -10.60 3.10 -18.21
C VAL A 27 -9.79 3.07 -16.92
N PRO A 28 -9.70 4.18 -16.15
CA PRO A 28 -8.82 4.27 -14.99
C PRO A 28 -9.35 3.51 -13.78
N ASN A 29 -8.44 3.12 -12.90
CA ASN A 29 -8.70 2.54 -11.59
C ASN A 29 -7.60 2.99 -10.61
N VAL A 30 -7.95 3.28 -9.36
CA VAL A 30 -6.98 3.64 -8.31
C VAL A 30 -7.38 3.01 -6.98
N VAL A 31 -6.39 2.49 -6.25
CA VAL A 31 -6.61 1.90 -4.92
C VAL A 31 -5.60 2.42 -3.89
N PRO A 32 -6.06 2.82 -2.69
CA PRO A 32 -5.16 3.16 -1.59
C PRO A 32 -4.62 1.89 -0.92
N MET A 33 -3.30 1.83 -0.75
CA MET A 33 -2.57 0.66 -0.27
C MET A 33 -1.61 1.08 0.84
N GLY A 34 -1.72 0.44 2.00
CA GLY A 34 -0.73 0.58 3.07
C GLY A 34 0.19 -0.64 3.23
N LEU A 35 -0.06 -1.71 2.48
CA LEU A 35 0.80 -2.90 2.43
C LEU A 35 1.75 -2.78 1.24
N VAL A 36 2.70 -1.86 1.37
CA VAL A 36 3.71 -1.55 0.35
C VAL A 36 5.09 -1.67 0.99
N GLU A 37 6.02 -2.28 0.26
CA GLU A 37 7.41 -2.48 0.69
C GLU A 37 8.36 -2.36 -0.50
N VAL A 38 9.61 -1.98 -0.22
CA VAL A 38 10.67 -1.93 -1.24
C VAL A 38 11.53 -3.18 -1.11
N LEU A 39 11.56 -4.00 -2.17
CA LEU A 39 12.36 -5.22 -2.23
C LEU A 39 13.82 -4.93 -2.60
N ASP A 40 14.02 -4.01 -3.54
CA ASP A 40 15.32 -3.53 -3.99
C ASP A 40 15.20 -2.11 -4.57
N ASP A 41 16.30 -1.53 -5.06
CA ASP A 41 16.34 -0.16 -5.59
C ASP A 41 15.49 0.10 -6.85
N SER A 42 14.87 -0.93 -7.41
CA SER A 42 14.04 -0.89 -8.61
C SER A 42 12.69 -1.61 -8.47
N THR A 43 12.50 -2.37 -7.39
CA THR A 43 11.32 -3.23 -7.22
C THR A 43 10.53 -2.86 -5.97
N ILE A 44 9.24 -2.55 -6.17
CA ILE A 44 8.28 -2.26 -5.11
C ILE A 44 7.26 -3.39 -5.07
N ALA A 45 7.07 -3.97 -3.90
CA ALA A 45 6.01 -4.94 -3.64
C ALA A 45 4.75 -4.23 -3.15
N VAL A 46 3.60 -4.63 -3.69
CA VAL A 46 2.26 -4.23 -3.23
C VAL A 46 1.50 -5.51 -2.93
N VAL A 47 1.05 -5.68 -1.69
CA VAL A 47 0.29 -6.88 -1.31
C VAL A 47 -1.17 -6.70 -1.66
N ASP A 48 -1.67 -7.60 -2.49
CA ASP A 48 -3.06 -7.66 -2.89
C ASP A 48 -3.92 -8.33 -1.82
N VAL A 49 -4.91 -7.60 -1.29
CA VAL A 49 -5.89 -8.12 -0.33
C VAL A 49 -7.22 -8.39 -1.03
N LEU A 50 -7.74 -7.45 -1.83
CA LEU A 50 -9.01 -7.55 -2.55
C LEU A 50 -9.01 -6.73 -3.86
N MET A 51 -7.89 -6.65 -4.57
CA MET A 51 -7.69 -5.76 -5.72
C MET A 51 -8.22 -6.34 -7.05
N ASN A 52 -9.45 -6.86 -7.06
CA ASN A 52 -10.04 -7.58 -8.20
C ASN A 52 -9.96 -6.80 -9.52
N LYS A 53 -10.28 -5.50 -9.51
CA LYS A 53 -10.23 -4.65 -10.71
C LYS A 53 -8.80 -4.37 -11.17
N THR A 54 -7.88 -4.16 -10.23
CA THR A 54 -6.45 -4.01 -10.52
C THR A 54 -5.91 -5.27 -11.18
N ARG A 55 -6.19 -6.48 -10.64
CA ARG A 55 -5.75 -7.74 -11.27
C ARG A 55 -6.29 -7.92 -12.68
N LYS A 56 -7.56 -7.58 -12.91
CA LYS A 56 -8.15 -7.60 -14.26
C LYS A 56 -7.44 -6.65 -15.21
N ASN A 57 -7.16 -5.42 -14.78
CA ASN A 57 -6.43 -4.44 -15.58
C ASN A 57 -5.01 -4.95 -15.90
N LEU A 58 -4.27 -5.47 -14.91
CA LEU A 58 -2.90 -5.96 -15.09
C LEU A 58 -2.79 -7.16 -16.05
N ALA A 59 -3.85 -7.96 -16.18
CA ALA A 59 -3.87 -9.08 -17.11
C ALA A 59 -3.90 -8.63 -18.59
N GLU A 60 -4.35 -7.41 -18.88
CA GLU A 60 -4.46 -6.86 -20.24
C GLU A 60 -3.58 -5.63 -20.49
N ASN A 61 -3.14 -4.96 -19.43
CA ASN A 61 -2.28 -3.78 -19.46
C ASN A 61 -1.41 -3.72 -18.20
N ASP A 62 -0.13 -3.99 -18.34
CA ASP A 62 0.83 -4.07 -17.23
C ASP A 62 1.34 -2.69 -16.76
N ASN A 63 0.95 -1.60 -17.41
CA ASN A 63 1.39 -0.25 -17.04
C ASN A 63 0.72 0.22 -15.76
N VAL A 64 1.54 0.70 -14.82
CA VAL A 64 1.08 1.22 -13.52
C VAL A 64 1.73 2.55 -13.18
N ALA A 65 1.05 3.31 -12.31
CA ALA A 65 1.66 4.40 -11.58
C ALA A 65 1.38 4.25 -10.08
N LEU A 66 2.38 4.45 -9.24
CA LEU A 66 2.25 4.47 -7.79
C LEU A 66 2.57 5.87 -7.29
N ALA A 67 1.65 6.48 -6.55
CA ALA A 67 1.86 7.80 -5.96
C ALA A 67 1.88 7.70 -4.43
N VAL A 68 2.69 8.55 -3.80
CA VAL A 68 2.73 8.65 -2.33
C VAL A 68 3.03 10.10 -1.93
N THR A 69 2.42 10.52 -0.83
CA THR A 69 2.69 11.80 -0.18
C THR A 69 3.08 11.53 1.26
N ASP A 70 4.24 12.04 1.66
CA ASP A 70 4.66 12.08 3.06
C ASP A 70 4.42 13.50 3.59
N VAL A 71 3.26 13.67 4.23
CA VAL A 71 2.84 14.98 4.77
C VAL A 71 3.74 15.48 5.89
N ASN A 72 4.42 14.59 6.62
CA ASN A 72 5.31 14.99 7.71
C ASN A 72 6.61 15.59 7.18
N ARG A 73 7.06 15.11 6.01
CA ARG A 73 8.26 15.60 5.32
C ARG A 73 7.96 16.62 4.21
N LEU A 74 6.68 16.88 3.93
CA LEU A 74 6.22 17.76 2.85
C LEU A 74 6.79 17.36 1.47
N VAL A 75 6.89 16.06 1.21
CA VAL A 75 7.36 15.52 -0.09
C VAL A 75 6.32 14.62 -0.73
N GLY A 76 6.36 14.54 -2.05
CA GLY A 76 5.52 13.65 -2.84
C GLY A 76 6.31 13.03 -3.98
N TYR A 77 6.04 11.76 -4.27
CA TYR A 77 6.72 11.01 -5.33
C TYR A 77 5.71 10.28 -6.20
N GLN A 78 6.06 10.13 -7.48
CA GLN A 78 5.37 9.25 -8.41
C GLN A 78 6.36 8.28 -9.03
N PHE A 79 6.00 7.00 -9.03
CA PHE A 79 6.73 5.92 -9.68
C PHE A 79 5.89 5.38 -10.82
N LYS A 80 6.50 5.13 -11.98
CA LYS A 80 5.84 4.52 -13.13
C LYS A 80 6.63 3.30 -13.56
N GLY A 81 5.93 2.25 -13.98
CA GLY A 81 6.57 1.03 -14.41
C GLY A 81 5.58 -0.01 -14.89
N LYS A 82 6.07 -1.24 -14.99
CA LYS A 82 5.28 -2.42 -15.29
C LYS A 82 5.11 -3.25 -14.02
N ALA A 83 3.95 -3.87 -13.86
CA ALA A 83 3.68 -4.76 -12.74
C ALA A 83 3.40 -6.19 -13.23
N SER A 84 3.85 -7.16 -12.44
CA SER A 84 3.50 -8.57 -12.60
C SER A 84 2.77 -9.06 -11.34
N VAL A 85 1.86 -10.02 -11.53
CA VAL A 85 1.14 -10.65 -10.41
C VAL A 85 1.89 -11.91 -10.03
N VAL A 86 2.27 -12.02 -8.76
CA VAL A 86 2.86 -13.23 -8.17
C VAL A 86 1.81 -13.86 -7.28
N SER A 87 1.60 -15.18 -7.40
CA SER A 87 0.57 -15.91 -6.65
C SER A 87 1.07 -17.21 -6.01
N ALA A 88 2.37 -17.52 -6.14
CA ALA A 88 3.01 -18.64 -5.44
C ALA A 88 4.50 -18.35 -5.18
N GLY A 89 5.16 -19.24 -4.43
CA GLY A 89 6.60 -19.19 -4.17
C GLY A 89 7.00 -18.27 -3.01
N GLU A 90 8.31 -18.03 -2.89
CA GLU A 90 8.92 -17.34 -1.76
C GLU A 90 8.38 -15.92 -1.56
N ILE A 91 8.16 -15.18 -2.65
CA ILE A 91 7.58 -13.83 -2.59
C ILE A 91 6.17 -13.84 -2.02
N MET A 92 5.36 -14.88 -2.29
CA MET A 92 4.03 -14.97 -1.69
C MET A 92 4.05 -15.38 -0.23
N ALA A 93 4.95 -16.29 0.16
CA ALA A 93 5.15 -16.62 1.57
C ALA A 93 5.57 -15.36 2.35
N TRP A 94 6.55 -14.61 1.82
CA TRP A 94 7.00 -13.34 2.37
C TRP A 94 5.86 -12.31 2.46
N ALA A 95 4.98 -12.22 1.45
CA ALA A 95 3.85 -11.29 1.44
C ALA A 95 2.85 -11.59 2.57
N GLY A 96 2.61 -12.86 2.88
CA GLY A 96 1.80 -13.29 4.03
C GLY A 96 2.38 -12.79 5.34
N GLU A 97 3.65 -13.10 5.62
CA GLU A 97 4.33 -12.66 6.84
C GLU A 97 4.40 -11.12 6.95
N PHE A 98 4.68 -10.44 5.84
CA PHE A 98 4.74 -8.98 5.80
C PHE A 98 3.38 -8.35 6.15
N SER A 99 2.30 -8.90 5.58
CA SER A 99 0.94 -8.48 5.87
C SER A 99 0.63 -8.61 7.36
N GLU A 100 0.91 -9.78 7.96
CA GLU A 100 0.70 -10.03 9.38
C GLU A 100 1.47 -9.05 10.27
N ARG A 101 2.77 -8.84 10.00
CA ARG A 101 3.59 -7.86 10.75
C ARG A 101 3.04 -6.44 10.66
N LYS A 102 2.56 -6.01 9.48
CA LYS A 102 1.98 -4.68 9.30
C LYS A 102 0.61 -4.56 9.99
N HIS A 103 -0.20 -5.60 9.94
CA HIS A 103 -1.49 -5.64 10.64
C HIS A 103 -1.30 -5.57 12.16
N GLU A 104 -0.33 -6.28 12.72
CA GLU A 104 -0.05 -6.24 14.16
C GLU A 104 0.36 -4.84 14.62
N LYS A 105 1.32 -4.21 13.94
CA LYS A 105 1.72 -2.82 14.25
C LYS A 105 0.57 -1.84 14.16
N ARG A 106 -0.34 -2.00 13.18
CA ARG A 106 -1.54 -1.16 13.08
C ARG A 106 -2.51 -1.40 14.22
N ARG A 107 -2.67 -2.65 14.67
CA ARG A 107 -3.51 -3.02 15.82
C ARG A 107 -2.99 -2.37 17.09
N GLU A 108 -1.68 -2.48 17.35
CA GLU A 108 -1.02 -1.83 18.49
C GLU A 108 -1.23 -0.31 18.46
N HIS A 109 -1.03 0.31 17.29
CA HIS A 109 -1.22 1.74 17.12
C HIS A 109 -2.68 2.17 17.34
N LEU A 110 -3.64 1.38 16.85
CA LEU A 110 -5.07 1.61 17.08
C LEU A 110 -5.41 1.50 18.57
N ILE A 111 -4.94 0.46 19.26
CA ILE A 111 -5.15 0.27 20.70
C ILE A 111 -4.56 1.45 21.49
N SER A 112 -3.35 1.89 21.15
CA SER A 112 -2.72 3.06 21.77
C SER A 112 -3.58 4.31 21.57
N ARG A 113 -4.04 4.55 20.33
CA ARG A 113 -4.91 5.69 20.01
C ARG A 113 -6.22 5.65 20.78
N LEU A 114 -6.82 4.47 20.94
CA LEU A 114 -8.04 4.27 21.71
C LEU A 114 -7.86 4.56 23.19
N ARG A 115 -6.71 4.19 23.77
CA ARG A 115 -6.40 4.47 25.17
C ARG A 115 -6.19 5.96 25.45
N SER A 116 -5.73 6.71 24.45
CA SER A 116 -5.55 8.17 24.53
C SER A 116 -6.76 8.99 24.04
N GLU A 117 -7.77 8.35 23.45
CA GLU A 117 -8.95 9.05 22.92
C GLU A 117 -9.78 9.60 24.08
N THR A 118 -10.12 10.87 24.01
CA THR A 118 -10.96 11.56 25.02
C THR A 118 -12.31 11.96 24.46
N ASP A 119 -12.50 11.89 23.14
CA ASP A 119 -13.77 12.14 22.47
C ASP A 119 -14.75 10.97 22.69
N LEU A 120 -15.74 11.20 23.56
CA LEU A 120 -16.77 10.22 23.94
C LEU A 120 -17.60 9.72 22.75
N GLU A 121 -17.83 10.55 21.72
CA GLU A 121 -18.57 10.11 20.53
C GLU A 121 -17.76 9.09 19.72
N ARG A 122 -16.45 9.33 19.55
CA ARG A 122 -15.55 8.41 18.85
C ARG A 122 -15.38 7.09 19.60
N ILE A 123 -15.23 7.14 20.92
CA ILE A 123 -15.14 5.93 21.77
C ILE A 123 -16.38 5.05 21.59
N SER A 124 -17.58 5.65 21.53
CA SER A 124 -18.84 4.91 21.41
C SER A 124 -19.01 4.16 20.08
N LYS A 125 -18.51 4.73 18.97
CA LYS A 125 -18.53 4.08 17.65
C LYS A 125 -17.55 2.91 17.58
N ILE A 126 -16.37 3.05 18.16
CA ILE A 126 -15.33 2.03 18.04
C ILE A 126 -15.68 0.76 18.85
N LYS A 127 -16.41 0.89 19.97
CA LYS A 127 -16.89 -0.27 20.74
C LYS A 127 -18.03 -1.06 20.07
N LYS A 128 -18.70 -0.51 19.06
CA LYS A 128 -19.81 -1.18 18.37
C LYS A 128 -19.36 -2.07 17.21
N ASP A 129 -18.18 -1.77 16.64
CA ASP A 129 -17.69 -2.38 15.40
C ASP A 129 -16.45 -3.27 15.61
N GLY A 130 -16.02 -3.49 16.86
CA GLY A 130 -14.89 -4.35 17.23
C GLY A 130 -15.32 -5.52 18.10
#